data_AF-A0A1F7YB39-F1
#
_entry.id   AF-A0A1F7YB39-F1
#
_cell.length_a   1.000
_cell.length_b   1.000
_cell.length_c   1.000
_cell.angle_alpha   90.00
_cell.angle_beta   90.00
_cell.angle_gamma   90.00
#
_symmetry.space_group_name_H-M   'P 1'
#
loop_
_entity.id
_entity.type
_entity.pdbx_description
1 polymer ?
#
loop_
_entity_poly.entity_id
_entity_poly.type
_entity_poly.pdbx_seq_one_letter_code
_entity_poly.pdbx_strand_id
1 'polypeptide(L)'
;MSDKTKLLNCYQDLQRAAVALLRYPTGSTHKIFLNHAVSILRELGDSRIKMIQKVRVKLNSKLDKKRIADKILTAGLLLKP
;
A
#
# COMPACT_ATOMS: atom_id res chain seq x y z
N MET A 1 5.01 20.28 -1.17
CA MET A 1 5.84 19.06 -1.01
C MET A 1 6.15 18.53 -2.40
N SER A 2 7.39 18.11 -2.70
CA SER A 2 7.76 17.65 -4.05
C SER A 2 7.16 16.28 -4.37
N ASP A 3 7.03 15.94 -5.65
CA ASP A 3 6.52 14.65 -6.10
C ASP A 3 7.40 13.48 -5.64
N LYS A 4 8.73 13.68 -5.59
CA LYS A 4 9.67 12.70 -5.02
C LYS A 4 9.37 12.40 -3.55
N THR A 5 9.08 13.43 -2.74
CA THR A 5 8.72 13.23 -1.34
C THR A 5 7.35 12.55 -1.21
N LYS A 6 6.38 12.87 -2.07
CA LYS A 6 5.09 12.18 -2.11
C LYS A 6 5.26 10.69 -2.42
N LEU A 7 6.04 10.34 -3.43
CA LEU A 7 6.35 8.94 -3.77
C LEU A 7 7.08 8.21 -2.65
N LEU A 8 8.05 8.86 -1.99
CA LEU A 8 8.73 8.29 -0.84
C LEU A 8 7.75 7.97 0.31
N ASN A 9 6.83 8.89 0.61
CA ASN A 9 5.81 8.67 1.63
C ASN A 9 4.87 7.52 1.24
N CYS A 10 4.45 7.46 -0.02
CA CYS A 10 3.66 6.35 -0.56
C CYS A 10 4.40 5.00 -0.37
N TYR A 11 5.68 4.94 -0.71
CA TYR A 11 6.53 3.77 -0.49
C TYR A 11 6.56 3.35 0.98
N GLN A 12 6.84 4.28 1.89
CA GLN A 12 6.90 4.00 3.33
C GLN A 12 5.56 3.52 3.88
N ASP A 13 4.44 4.09 3.43
CA ASP A 13 3.11 3.64 3.85
C ASP A 13 2.80 2.22 3.40
N LEU A 14 3.27 1.81 2.22
CA LEU A 14 3.13 0.43 1.79
C LEU A 14 3.96 -0.52 2.65
N GLN A 15 5.18 -0.13 3.04
CA GLN A 15 5.96 -0.90 4.00
C GLN A 15 5.24 -1.03 5.35
N ARG A 16 4.73 0.08 5.90
CA ARG A 16 3.96 0.09 7.16
C ARG A 16 2.69 -0.75 7.06
N ALA A 17 1.98 -0.70 5.93
CA ALA A 17 0.80 -1.49 5.67
C ALA A 17 1.09 -2.99 5.67
N ALA A 18 2.18 -3.42 5.01
CA ALA A 18 2.59 -4.81 4.97
C ALA A 18 2.95 -5.34 6.37
N VAL A 19 3.73 -4.57 7.15
CA VAL A 19 4.10 -4.92 8.53
C VAL A 19 2.86 -5.00 9.42
N ALA A 20 1.97 -4.01 9.35
CA ALA A 20 0.73 -3.99 10.12
C ALA A 20 -0.19 -5.17 9.77
N LEU A 21 -0.27 -5.56 8.49
CA LEU A 21 -1.06 -6.71 8.07
C LEU A 21 -0.50 -8.04 8.61
N LEU A 22 0.82 -8.19 8.68
CA LEU A 22 1.47 -9.39 9.22
C LEU A 22 1.35 -9.47 10.74
N ARG A 23 1.58 -8.37 11.44
CA ARG A 23 1.57 -8.33 12.92
C ARG A 23 0.16 -8.28 13.50
N TYR A 24 -0.75 -7.55 12.87
CA TYR A 24 -2.10 -7.28 13.36
C TYR A 24 -3.13 -7.43 12.23
N PRO A 25 -3.32 -8.66 11.69
CA PRO A 25 -4.12 -8.91 10.49
C PRO A 25 -5.61 -8.56 10.64
N THR A 26 -6.14 -8.63 11.86
CA THR A 26 -7.54 -8.28 12.19
C THR A 26 -7.74 -6.79 12.44
N GLY A 27 -6.65 -6.03 12.66
CA GLY A 27 -6.70 -4.59 12.87
C GLY A 27 -7.03 -3.81 11.61
N SER A 28 -7.25 -2.50 11.75
CA SER A 28 -7.57 -1.60 10.63
C SER A 28 -6.36 -0.80 10.13
N THR A 29 -5.24 -0.81 10.86
CA THR A 29 -4.08 0.05 10.60
C THR A 29 -3.50 -0.12 9.19
N HIS A 30 -3.42 -1.36 8.70
CA HIS A 30 -2.97 -1.62 7.33
C HIS A 30 -3.88 -0.96 6.27
N LYS A 31 -5.19 -0.85 6.54
CA LYS A 31 -6.15 -0.19 5.65
C LYS A 31 -5.93 1.33 5.63
N ILE A 32 -5.59 1.92 6.78
CA ILE A 32 -5.30 3.36 6.90
C ILE A 32 -4.12 3.72 5.99
N PHE A 33 -2.99 3.02 6.15
CA PHE A 33 -1.80 3.26 5.32
C PHE A 33 -2.06 3.03 3.82
N LEU A 34 -2.79 1.97 3.46
CA LEU A 34 -3.14 1.73 2.05
C LEU A 34 -4.05 2.82 1.47
N ASN A 35 -4.99 3.34 2.26
CA ASN A 35 -5.86 4.42 1.82
C ASN A 35 -5.06 5.72 1.62
N HIS A 36 -4.12 6.02 2.51
CA HIS A 36 -3.25 7.17 2.36
C HIS A 36 -2.34 7.04 1.13
N ALA A 37 -1.72 5.88 0.91
CA ALA A 37 -0.92 5.61 -0.29
C ALA A 37 -1.73 5.78 -1.59
N VAL A 38 -2.99 5.32 -1.63
CA VAL A 38 -3.90 5.52 -2.77
C VAL A 38 -4.23 7.01 -2.97
N SER A 39 -4.43 7.78 -1.89
CA SER A 39 -4.67 9.23 -1.96
C SER A 39 -3.48 9.95 -2.59
N ILE A 40 -2.26 9.64 -2.15
CA ILE A 40 -1.03 10.23 -2.70
C ILE A 40 -0.91 9.95 -4.20
N LEU A 41 -1.08 8.69 -4.62
CA LEU A 41 -0.97 8.34 -6.04
C LEU A 41 -2.07 8.99 -6.89
N ARG A 42 -3.26 9.20 -6.31
CA ARG A 42 -4.35 9.91 -6.98
C ARG A 42 -3.99 11.37 -7.21
N GLU A 43 -3.45 12.04 -6.20
CA GLU A 43 -2.99 13.43 -6.31
C GLU A 43 -1.88 13.59 -7.34
N LEU A 44 -1.00 12.59 -7.46
CA LEU A 44 0.08 12.57 -8.45
C LEU A 44 -0.39 12.21 -9.87
N GLY A 45 -1.64 11.77 -10.06
CA GLY A 45 -2.12 11.24 -11.35
C GLY A 45 -1.43 9.93 -11.76
N ASP A 46 -0.88 9.18 -10.80
CA ASP A 46 -0.04 8.02 -11.09
C ASP A 46 -0.88 6.77 -11.42
N SER A 47 -0.65 6.18 -12.60
CA SER A 47 -1.37 5.01 -13.08
C SER A 47 -1.17 3.75 -12.23
N ARG A 48 -0.08 3.68 -11.44
CA ARG A 48 0.23 2.56 -10.53
C ARG A 48 -0.78 2.45 -9.38
N ILE A 49 -1.63 3.47 -9.16
CA ILE A 49 -2.75 3.42 -8.21
C ILE A 49 -3.65 2.18 -8.40
N LYS A 50 -3.85 1.74 -9.65
CA LYS A 50 -4.67 0.56 -9.99
C LYS A 50 -4.10 -0.72 -9.39
N MET A 51 -2.77 -0.82 -9.26
CA MET A 51 -2.10 -1.96 -8.66
C MET A 51 -2.41 -2.05 -7.16
N ILE A 52 -2.30 -0.93 -6.45
CA ILE A 52 -2.58 -0.87 -5.00
C ILE A 52 -4.07 -1.13 -4.73
N GLN A 53 -4.97 -0.58 -5.57
CA GLN A 53 -6.40 -0.85 -5.44
C GLN A 53 -6.74 -2.34 -5.60
N LYS A 54 -6.09 -3.04 -6.54
CA LYS A 54 -6.25 -4.51 -6.69
C LYS A 54 -5.81 -5.26 -5.44
N VAL A 55 -4.74 -4.82 -4.78
CA VAL A 55 -4.30 -5.40 -3.50
C VAL A 55 -5.31 -5.10 -2.40
N ARG A 56 -5.86 -3.88 -2.37
CA ARG A 56 -6.88 -3.45 -1.39
C ARG A 56 -8.14 -4.31 -1.45
N VAL A 57 -8.64 -4.64 -2.64
CA VAL A 57 -9.81 -5.51 -2.83
C VAL A 57 -9.57 -6.92 -2.26
N LYS A 58 -8.33 -7.43 -2.37
CA LYS A 58 -7.96 -8.78 -1.89
C LYS A 58 -7.88 -8.88 -0.36
N LEU A 59 -7.76 -7.77 0.38
CA LEU A 59 -7.70 -7.76 1.84
C LEU A 59 -8.96 -8.29 2.52
N ASN A 60 -10.12 -8.06 1.90
CA ASN A 60 -11.42 -8.51 2.42
C ASN A 60 -11.69 -10.00 2.14
N SER A 61 -10.84 -10.68 1.37
CA SER A 61 -10.95 -12.12 1.14
C SER A 61 -10.24 -12.92 2.24
N LYS A 62 -10.65 -14.18 2.45
CA LYS A 62 -9.97 -15.16 3.32
C LYS A 62 -8.57 -15.57 2.81
N LEU A 63 -8.00 -14.86 1.83
CA LEU A 63 -6.67 -15.15 1.29
C LEU A 63 -5.56 -15.00 2.34
N ASP A 64 -4.51 -15.78 2.13
CA ASP A 64 -3.26 -15.76 2.88
C ASP A 64 -2.70 -14.33 3.01
N LYS A 65 -2.65 -13.84 4.25
CA LYS A 65 -2.22 -12.50 4.61
C LYS A 65 -0.75 -12.27 4.28
N LYS A 66 0.09 -13.31 4.35
CA LYS A 66 1.50 -13.23 3.96
C LYS A 66 1.64 -12.90 2.48
N ARG A 67 0.92 -13.63 1.63
CA ARG A 67 0.88 -13.38 0.18
C ARG A 67 0.34 -11.99 -0.17
N ILE A 68 -0.57 -11.44 0.63
CA ILE A 68 -1.05 -10.07 0.43
C ILE A 68 0.03 -9.06 0.85
N ALA A 69 0.69 -9.27 1.99
CA ALA A 69 1.79 -8.42 2.45
C ALA A 69 2.93 -8.36 1.42
N ASP A 70 3.32 -9.49 0.84
CA ASP A 70 4.34 -9.55 -0.22
C ASP A 70 3.96 -8.72 -1.45
N LYS A 71 2.67 -8.73 -1.83
CA LYS A 71 2.17 -7.90 -2.94
C LYS A 71 2.19 -6.41 -2.61
N ILE A 72 1.88 -6.05 -1.36
CA ILE A 72 1.99 -4.66 -0.89
C ILE A 72 3.45 -4.20 -0.99
N LEU A 73 4.40 -5.02 -0.52
CA LEU A 73 5.84 -4.72 -0.58
C LEU A 73 6.34 -4.60 -2.02
N THR A 74 5.95 -5.54 -2.89
CA THR A 74 6.29 -5.51 -4.32
C THR A 74 5.78 -4.24 -4.99
N ALA A 75 4.54 -3.84 -4.72
CA ALA A 75 3.99 -2.57 -5.23
C ALA A 75 4.78 -1.36 -4.71
N GLY A 76 5.21 -1.39 -3.45
CA GLY A 76 6.09 -0.37 -2.88
C GLY A 76 7.42 -0.27 -3.61
N LEU A 77 8.10 -1.39 -3.88
CA LEU A 77 9.39 -1.39 -4.59
C LEU A 77 9.31 -0.72 -5.98
N LEU A 78 8.19 -0.88 -6.68
CA LEU A 78 7.94 -0.23 -7.98
C LEU A 78 7.65 1.27 -7.88
N LEU A 79 7.41 1.77 -6.67
CA LEU A 79 7.14 3.17 -6.34
C LEU A 79 8.32 3.86 -5.66
N LYS A 80 9.41 3.13 -5.40
CA LYS A 80 10.62 3.68 -4.83
C LYS A 80 11.14 4.80 -5.76
N PRO A 81 11.22 6.05 -5.27
CA PRO A 81 11.65 7.19 -6.08
C PRO A 81 13.15 7.15 -6.43
#